data_AF-C7Q2K9-F1
#
_entry.id   AF-C7Q2K9-F1
#
_cell.length_a   1.000
_cell.length_b   1.000
_cell.length_c   1.000
_cell.angle_alpha   90.00
_cell.angle_beta   90.00
_cell.angle_gamma   90.00
#
_symmetry.space_group_name_H-M   'P 1'
#
loop_
_entity.id
_entity.type
_entity.pdbx_description
1 polymer ?
#
loop_
_entity_poly.entity_id
_entity_poly.type
_entity_poly.pdbx_seq_one_letter_code
_entity_poly.pdbx_strand_id
1 'polypeptide(L)'
;MMTEQEVFQKQFSALALTSRAALVFRYREGLPLSHVAQLVDRPARKLERHLDRVLTELRDSGALESSDSASTEEVLRRRLEELRGDPALSAFSLVSAVRAKQQEHGMFGGWTHRGFA
;
A
#
# COMPACT_ATOMS: atom_id res chain seq x y z
N MET A 1 -18.31 -13.32 16.23
CA MET A 1 -18.44 -12.52 14.99
C MET A 1 -17.17 -11.70 14.85
N MET A 2 -16.59 -11.63 13.66
CA MET A 2 -15.48 -10.69 13.39
C MET A 2 -16.06 -9.28 13.32
N THR A 3 -15.39 -8.33 13.96
CA THR A 3 -15.68 -6.89 13.84
C THR A 3 -15.27 -6.36 12.47
N GLU A 4 -15.87 -5.26 12.01
CA GLU A 4 -15.47 -4.60 10.75
C GLU A 4 -13.96 -4.27 10.72
N GLN A 5 -13.39 -3.93 11.88
CA GLN A 5 -11.97 -3.65 12.03
C GLN A 5 -11.12 -4.90 11.75
N GLU A 6 -11.51 -6.06 12.27
CA GLU A 6 -10.80 -7.32 12.00
C GLU A 6 -10.92 -7.74 10.53
N VAL A 7 -12.08 -7.48 9.90
CA VAL A 7 -12.26 -7.70 8.46
C VAL A 7 -11.33 -6.79 7.66
N PHE A 8 -11.30 -5.49 7.97
CA PHE A 8 -10.40 -4.54 7.32
C PHE A 8 -8.93 -4.92 7.51
N GLN A 9 -8.50 -5.20 8.74
CA GLN A 9 -7.12 -5.57 9.03
C GLN A 9 -6.72 -6.86 8.29
N LYS A 10 -7.61 -7.85 8.23
CA LYS A 10 -7.37 -9.10 7.49
C LYS A 10 -7.22 -8.84 6.00
N GLN A 11 -8.13 -8.10 5.38
CA GLN A 11 -8.08 -7.79 3.94
C GLN A 11 -6.89 -6.89 3.61
N PHE A 12 -6.64 -5.86 4.42
CA PHE A 12 -5.50 -4.97 4.28
C PHE A 12 -4.17 -5.72 4.40
N SER A 13 -4.05 -6.65 5.36
CA SER A 13 -2.83 -7.45 5.54
C SER A 13 -2.60 -8.44 4.40
N ALA A 14 -3.66 -8.92 3.74
CA ALA A 14 -3.58 -9.76 2.56
C ALA A 14 -3.06 -9.02 1.32
N LEU A 15 -3.11 -7.68 1.31
CA LEU A 15 -2.56 -6.88 0.23
C LEU A 15 -1.04 -7.01 0.15
N ALA A 16 -0.53 -6.96 -1.08
CA ALA A 16 0.91 -6.86 -1.33
C ALA A 16 1.51 -5.67 -0.56
N LEU A 17 2.72 -5.85 -0.04
CA LEU A 17 3.44 -4.82 0.73
C LEU A 17 3.47 -3.45 0.02
N THR A 18 3.69 -3.43 -1.29
CA THR A 18 3.70 -2.19 -2.08
C THR A 18 2.32 -1.52 -2.15
N SER A 19 1.24 -2.30 -2.22
CA SER A 19 -0.13 -1.78 -2.16
C SER A 19 -0.43 -1.18 -0.79
N ARG A 20 -0.06 -1.88 0.29
CA ARG A 20 -0.22 -1.38 1.67
C ARG A 20 0.54 -0.07 1.88
N ALA A 21 1.81 -0.04 1.49
CA ALA A 21 2.64 1.14 1.57
C ALA A 21 2.06 2.30 0.77
N ALA A 22 1.61 2.05 -0.47
CA ALA A 22 1.00 3.08 -1.30
C ALA A 22 -0.30 3.66 -0.70
N LEU A 23 -1.16 2.81 -0.13
CA LEU A 23 -2.38 3.27 0.55
C LEU A 23 -2.05 4.13 1.78
N VAL A 24 -1.12 3.68 2.61
CA VAL A 24 -0.67 4.43 3.79
C VAL A 24 -0.09 5.79 3.39
N PHE A 25 0.87 5.82 2.45
CA PHE A 25 1.50 7.06 2.01
C PHE A 25 0.50 8.03 1.36
N ARG A 26 -0.43 7.53 0.56
CA ARG A 26 -1.40 8.36 -0.16
C ARG A 26 -2.50 8.91 0.76
N TYR A 27 -3.13 8.04 1.55
CA TYR A 27 -4.37 8.36 2.25
C TYR A 27 -4.16 8.74 3.72
N ARG A 28 -3.16 8.15 4.39
CA ARG A 28 -2.81 8.47 5.78
C ARG A 28 -1.83 9.64 5.85
N GLU A 29 -0.70 9.55 5.16
CA GLU A 29 0.35 10.57 5.18
C GLU A 29 0.06 11.75 4.23
N GLY A 30 -0.97 11.64 3.39
CA GLY A 30 -1.39 12.71 2.47
C GLY A 30 -0.40 13.02 1.35
N LEU A 31 0.54 12.11 1.03
CA LEU A 31 1.57 12.35 0.03
C LEU A 31 0.97 12.43 -1.39
N PRO A 32 1.56 13.24 -2.28
CA PRO A 32 1.14 13.30 -3.67
C PRO A 32 1.48 11.98 -4.38
N LEU A 33 0.62 11.56 -5.31
CA LEU A 33 0.76 10.29 -6.04
C LEU A 33 2.14 10.13 -6.70
N SER A 34 2.72 11.22 -7.21
CA SER A 34 4.07 11.24 -7.80
C SER A 34 5.16 10.85 -6.81
N HIS A 35 5.06 11.28 -5.55
CA HIS A 35 6.00 10.93 -4.50
C HIS A 35 5.78 9.48 -4.04
N VAL A 36 4.52 9.06 -3.88
CA VAL A 36 4.20 7.66 -3.56
C VAL A 36 4.75 6.72 -4.63
N ALA A 37 4.57 7.07 -5.91
CA ALA A 37 5.09 6.34 -7.07
C ALA A 37 6.61 6.14 -7.01
N GLN A 38 7.37 7.16 -6.58
CA GLN A 38 8.82 7.03 -6.36
C GLN A 38 9.14 6.11 -5.19
N LEU A 39 8.40 6.21 -4.08
CA LEU A 39 8.62 5.38 -2.89
C LEU A 39 8.35 3.90 -3.16
N VAL A 40 7.35 3.58 -3.99
CA VAL A 40 7.00 2.19 -4.33
C VAL A 40 7.57 1.70 -5.65
N ASP A 41 8.46 2.47 -6.28
CA ASP A 41 9.08 2.20 -7.59
C ASP A 41 8.07 1.72 -8.64
N ARG A 42 7.03 2.55 -8.86
CA ARG A 42 5.97 2.25 -9.82
C ARG A 42 5.55 3.51 -10.58
N PRO A 43 5.28 3.46 -11.89
CA PRO A 43 4.81 4.63 -12.62
C PRO A 43 3.49 5.17 -12.06
N ALA A 44 3.38 6.48 -11.84
CA ALA A 44 2.20 7.11 -11.22
C ALA A 44 0.88 6.72 -11.91
N ARG A 45 0.81 6.74 -13.25
CA ARG A 45 -0.39 6.32 -14.02
C ARG A 45 -0.78 4.85 -13.85
N LYS A 46 0.17 3.99 -13.52
CA LYS A 46 -0.09 2.57 -13.22
C LYS A 46 -0.46 2.40 -11.74
N LEU A 47 0.15 3.19 -10.87
CA LEU A 47 -0.13 3.20 -9.44
C LEU A 47 -1.57 3.67 -9.16
N GLU A 48 -2.03 4.74 -9.81
CA GLU A 48 -3.39 5.27 -9.68
C GLU A 48 -4.45 4.20 -9.99
N ARG A 49 -4.41 3.65 -11.21
CA ARG A 49 -5.33 2.58 -11.64
C ARG A 49 -5.27 1.35 -10.73
N HIS A 50 -4.08 1.05 -10.21
CA HIS A 50 -3.91 -0.05 -9.27
C HIS A 50 -4.53 0.26 -7.90
N LEU A 51 -4.37 1.49 -7.40
CA LEU A 51 -5.00 1.93 -6.15
C LEU A 51 -6.52 1.91 -6.29
N ASP A 52 -7.09 2.41 -7.39
CA ASP A 52 -8.54 2.35 -7.63
C ASP A 52 -9.07 0.92 -7.60
N ARG A 53 -8.34 -0.02 -8.22
CA ARG A 53 -8.68 -1.44 -8.17
C ARG A 53 -8.63 -2.00 -6.75
N VAL A 54 -7.57 -1.70 -6.00
CA VAL A 54 -7.43 -2.16 -4.62
C VAL A 54 -8.51 -1.58 -3.71
N LEU A 55 -8.88 -0.32 -3.90
CA LEU A 55 -10.00 0.32 -3.18
C LEU A 55 -11.33 -0.37 -3.49
N THR A 56 -11.55 -0.70 -4.77
CA THR A 56 -12.74 -1.45 -5.21
C THR A 56 -12.76 -2.84 -4.56
N GLU A 57 -11.65 -3.57 -4.56
CA GLU A 57 -11.55 -4.90 -3.92
C GLU A 57 -11.81 -4.83 -2.40
N LEU A 58 -11.28 -3.81 -1.72
CA LEU A 58 -11.55 -3.59 -0.29
C LEU A 58 -13.03 -3.28 -0.03
N ARG A 59 -13.66 -2.45 -0.87
CA ARG A 59 -15.09 -2.15 -0.76
C ARG A 59 -15.95 -3.40 -1.00
N ASP A 60 -15.68 -4.13 -2.07
CA ASP A 60 -16.46 -5.32 -2.45
C ASP A 60 -16.31 -6.46 -1.42
N SER A 61 -15.20 -6.49 -0.68
CA SER A 61 -14.98 -7.40 0.44
C SER A 61 -15.73 -7.02 1.73
N GLY A 62 -16.41 -5.86 1.76
CA GLY A 62 -17.06 -5.31 2.94
C GLY A 62 -16.08 -4.70 3.96
N ALA A 63 -14.81 -4.50 3.60
CA ALA A 63 -13.81 -3.89 4.47
C ALA A 63 -13.93 -2.36 4.58
N LEU A 64 -14.57 -1.74 3.57
CA LEU A 64 -14.89 -0.31 3.54
C LEU A 64 -16.40 -0.18 3.34
N GLU A 65 -17.17 -0.13 4.43
CA GLU A 65 -18.62 0.09 4.33
C GLU A 65 -18.90 1.48 3.74
N SER A 66 -19.82 1.52 2.77
CA SER A 66 -20.40 2.76 2.26
C SER A 66 -21.38 3.30 3.30
N SER A 67 -20.90 4.10 4.24
CA SER A 67 -21.79 4.88 5.10
C SER A 67 -22.34 6.06 4.28
N ASP A 68 -23.65 6.29 4.29
CA ASP A 68 -24.38 7.26 3.44
C ASP A 68 -23.90 8.73 3.52
N SER A 69 -22.92 9.04 4.36
CA SER A 69 -22.39 10.39 4.60
C SER A 69 -20.87 10.54 4.43
N ALA A 70 -20.10 9.44 4.44
CA ALA A 70 -18.64 9.50 4.42
C ALA A 70 -18.10 8.93 3.10
N SER A 71 -17.21 9.68 2.45
CA SER A 71 -16.53 9.18 1.25
C SER A 71 -15.70 7.93 1.58
N THR A 72 -15.60 6.97 0.66
CA THR A 72 -14.78 5.76 0.84
C THR A 72 -13.34 6.08 1.23
N GLU A 73 -12.79 7.19 0.74
CA GLU A 73 -11.45 7.66 1.12
C GLU A 73 -11.35 8.08 2.59
N GLU A 74 -12.41 8.69 3.13
CA GLU A 74 -12.46 9.14 4.52
C GLU A 74 -12.59 7.96 5.48
N VAL A 75 -13.42 6.97 5.12
CA VAL A 75 -13.50 5.69 5.83
C VAL A 75 -12.13 5.00 5.82
N LEU A 76 -11.48 4.92 4.66
CA LEU A 76 -10.13 4.35 4.56
C LEU A 76 -9.12 5.11 5.43
N ARG A 77 -9.12 6.46 5.39
CA ARG A 77 -8.19 7.27 6.17
C ARG A 77 -8.36 7.01 7.67
N ARG A 78 -9.61 6.93 8.14
CA ARG A 78 -9.92 6.59 9.54
C ARG A 78 -9.41 5.20 9.92
N ARG A 79 -9.68 4.19 9.09
CA ARG A 79 -9.18 2.82 9.32
C ARG A 79 -7.65 2.74 9.32
N LEU A 80 -6.98 3.52 8.47
CA LEU A 80 -5.50 3.59 8.45
C LEU A 80 -4.92 4.34 9.65
N GLU A 81 -5.61 5.35 10.18
CA GLU A 81 -5.23 6.03 11.43
C GLU A 81 -5.41 5.11 12.64
N GLU A 82 -6.46 4.27 12.68
CA GLU A 82 -6.63 3.25 13.73
C GLU A 82 -5.44 2.27 13.76
N LEU A 83 -4.81 2.02 12.62
CA LEU A 83 -3.61 1.17 12.50
C LEU A 83 -2.28 1.91 12.74
N ARG A 84 -2.31 3.20 13.09
CA ARG A 84 -1.09 4.00 13.30
C ARG A 84 -0.22 3.49 14.45
N GLY A 85 -0.83 2.83 15.44
CA GLY A 85 -0.12 2.21 16.55
C GLY A 85 0.69 0.96 16.17
N ASP A 86 0.51 0.42 14.96
CA ASP A 86 1.24 -0.76 14.50
C ASP A 86 2.63 -0.36 13.94
N PRO A 87 3.74 -0.78 14.59
CA PRO A 87 5.09 -0.45 14.13
C PRO A 87 5.42 -1.05 12.75
N ALA A 88 4.75 -2.14 12.33
CA ALA A 88 4.92 -2.71 11.00
C ALA A 88 4.32 -1.82 9.90
N LEU A 89 3.39 -0.93 10.26
CA LEU A 89 2.69 0.00 9.36
C LEU A 89 3.17 1.46 9.53
N SER A 90 4.25 1.67 10.27
CA SER A 90 4.95 2.95 10.31
C SER A 90 5.50 3.29 8.93
N ALA A 91 5.46 4.57 8.55
CA ALA A 91 5.98 5.05 7.28
C ALA A 91 7.44 4.63 7.06
N PHE A 92 8.27 4.70 8.11
CA PHE A 92 9.67 4.28 8.05
C PHE A 92 9.83 2.77 7.78
N SER A 93 9.06 1.93 8.46
CA SER A 93 9.06 0.48 8.28
C SER A 93 8.62 0.10 6.87
N LEU A 94 7.58 0.77 6.35
CA LEU A 94 7.06 0.54 5.00
C LEU A 94 8.06 0.96 3.92
N VAL A 95 8.71 2.13 4.06
CA VAL A 95 9.77 2.56 3.14
C VAL A 95 10.92 1.54 3.13
N SER A 96 11.36 1.11 4.32
CA SER A 96 12.48 0.17 4.46
C SER A 96 12.14 -1.20 3.85
N ALA A 97 10.95 -1.72 4.12
CA ALA A 97 10.49 -3.01 3.59
C ALA A 97 10.27 -2.96 2.07
N VAL A 98 9.73 -1.87 1.53
CA VAL A 98 9.57 -1.68 0.08
C VAL A 98 10.93 -1.61 -0.63
N ARG A 99 11.90 -0.88 -0.06
CA ARG A 99 13.26 -0.82 -0.59
C ARG A 99 13.98 -2.17 -0.52
N ALA A 100 13.84 -2.91 0.59
CA ALA A 100 14.39 -4.26 0.72
C ALA A 100 13.86 -5.19 -0.38
N LYS A 101 12.54 -5.16 -0.63
CA LYS A 101 11.91 -5.94 -1.71
C LYS A 101 12.40 -5.56 -3.10
N GLN A 102 12.69 -4.28 -3.34
CA GLN A 102 13.27 -3.82 -4.61
C GLN A 102 14.70 -4.35 -4.80
N GLN A 103 15.51 -4.39 -3.73
CA GLN A 103 16.88 -4.93 -3.80
C GLN A 103 16.89 -6.43 -4.13
N GLU A 104 15.95 -7.21 -3.57
CA GLU A 104 15.78 -8.62 -3.92
C GLU A 104 15.46 -8.81 -5.41
N HIS A 105 14.60 -7.96 -5.97
CA HIS A 105 14.28 -7.99 -7.41
C HIS A 105 15.44 -7.46 -8.28
N GLY A 106 16.28 -6.55 -7.77
CA GLY A 106 17.48 -6.06 -8.45
C GLY A 106 18.62 -7.07 -8.51
N MET A 107 18.67 -8.04 -7.57
CA MET A 107 19.72 -9.05 -7.52
C MET A 107 19.62 -10.14 -8.61
N PHE A 108 18.50 -10.25 -9.33
CA PHE A 108 18.38 -11.17 -10.48
C PHE A 108 18.73 -10.53 -11.84
N GLY A 109 19.04 -9.23 -11.90
CA GLY A 109 19.33 -8.51 -13.15
C GLY A 109 20.77 -8.00 -13.30
N GLY A 110 21.67 -8.34 -12.37
CA GLY A 110 22.94 -7.63 -12.20
C GLY A 110 24.22 -8.45 -12.23
N TRP A 111 24.24 -9.68 -12.74
CA TRP A 111 25.46 -10.54 -12.79
C TRP A 111 25.65 -11.25 -14.14
N THR A 112 25.65 -10.52 -15.26
CA THR A 112 26.21 -11.02 -16.54
C THR A 112 26.93 -9.91 -17.32
N HIS A 113 27.91 -9.24 -16.73
CA HIS A 113 28.87 -8.47 -17.53
C HIS A 113 30.24 -8.31 -16.83
N ARG A 114 31.12 -9.30 -17.04
CA ARG A 114 32.61 -9.27 -16.95
C ARG A 114 33.09 -10.73 -16.99
N GLY A 115 33.93 -11.20 -17.90
CA GLY A 115 34.54 -10.64 -19.09
C GLY A 115 35.31 -11.76 -19.78
N PHE A 116 35.37 -11.71 -21.11
CA PHE A 116 36.38 -12.42 -21.90
C PHE A 116 36.86 -11.42 -22.94
N ALA A 117 38.03 -10.85 -22.67
CA ALA A 117 38.93 -10.29 -23.65
C ALA A 117 40.12 -11.24 -23.74
#